data_AF-A0A1C3NRU5-F1
#
_entry.id   AF-A0A1C3NRU5-F1
#
_cell.length_a   1.000
_cell.length_b   1.000
_cell.length_c   1.000
_cell.angle_alpha   90.00
_cell.angle_beta   90.00
_cell.angle_gamma   90.00
#
_symmetry.space_group_name_H-M   'P 1'
#
loop_
_entity.id
_entity.type
_entity.pdbx_description
1 polymer ?
#
loop_
_entity_poly.entity_id
_entity_poly.type
_entity_poly.pdbx_seq_one_letter_code
_entity_poly.pdbx_strand_id
1 'polypeptide(L)'
;MTFKSSLAETLADVPLKRKFLAQTALVALGIIILAIVTARMQYVDLTDTRRDGLKSQIEMAIAVVNGYAERAEKGQMDVDSAKKAALHTLSTMRARGGVDYIYVTDQAPVMLMHLTRPDLNGKPLTDVLSPDGKRIFPAFVTAAQAGGGYVDWCLRPVLGAACTTRTCRFLSAVHSHLTTATA
;
A
#
# COMPACT_ATOMS: atom_id res chain seq x y z
N MET A 1 41.79 30.78 -4.73
CA MET A 1 42.10 31.30 -3.37
C MET A 1 41.42 32.65 -3.05
N THR A 2 40.72 33.28 -4.00
CA THR A 2 40.10 34.62 -3.91
C THR A 2 38.73 34.69 -3.19
N PHE A 3 37.99 33.58 -3.09
CA PHE A 3 36.67 33.58 -2.43
C PHE A 3 36.76 33.74 -0.91
N LYS A 4 37.83 33.22 -0.31
CA LYS A 4 38.07 33.31 1.15
C LYS A 4 38.39 34.73 1.60
N SER A 5 39.13 35.52 0.80
CA SER A 5 39.50 36.89 1.14
C SER A 5 38.33 37.87 1.01
N SER A 6 37.51 37.73 -0.04
CA SER A 6 36.32 38.56 -0.24
C SER A 6 35.24 38.33 0.84
N LEU A 7 35.07 37.08 1.30
CA LEU A 7 34.23 36.76 2.46
C LEU A 7 34.79 37.34 3.76
N ALA A 8 36.11 37.34 3.95
CA ALA A 8 36.72 37.85 5.17
C ALA A 8 36.61 39.38 5.31
N GLU A 9 36.77 40.13 4.21
CA GLU A 9 36.61 41.59 4.20
C GLU A 9 35.15 42.02 4.39
N THR A 10 34.22 41.34 3.71
CA THR A 10 32.78 41.61 3.87
C THR A 10 32.24 41.22 5.24
N LEU A 11 32.89 40.31 5.97
CA LEU A 11 32.61 39.98 7.37
C LEU A 11 33.25 40.97 8.36
N ALA A 12 34.30 41.70 7.96
CA ALA A 12 35.02 42.63 8.85
C ALA A 12 34.20 43.90 9.13
N ASP A 13 33.58 44.50 8.10
CA ASP A 13 32.84 45.78 8.15
C ASP A 13 31.39 45.67 8.68
N VAL A 14 31.00 44.50 9.16
CA VAL A 14 29.64 44.24 9.66
C VAL A 14 29.55 44.67 11.12
N PRO A 15 28.58 45.53 11.51
CA PRO A 15 28.42 45.93 12.91
C PRO A 15 28.21 44.69 13.79
N LEU A 16 28.80 44.69 14.99
CA LEU A 16 28.84 43.53 15.90
C LEU A 16 27.47 42.85 16.09
N LYS A 17 26.39 43.64 16.11
CA LYS A 17 24.99 43.18 16.18
C LYS A 17 24.57 42.26 15.03
N ARG A 18 25.01 42.53 13.80
CA ARG A 18 24.72 41.72 12.61
C ARG A 18 25.52 40.41 12.61
N LYS A 19 26.71 40.36 13.22
CA LYS A 19 27.49 39.12 13.38
C LYS A 19 26.78 38.13 14.31
N PHE A 20 26.26 38.62 15.44
CA PHE A 20 25.43 37.80 16.35
C PHE A 20 24.14 37.34 15.67
N LEU A 21 23.43 38.23 14.96
CA LEU A 21 22.22 37.85 14.21
C LEU A 21 22.51 36.82 13.11
N ALA A 22 23.64 36.93 12.40
CA ALA A 22 24.03 35.96 11.39
C ALA A 22 24.32 34.57 11.99
N GLN A 23 24.98 34.51 13.15
CA GLN A 23 25.22 33.25 13.85
C GLN A 23 23.92 32.60 14.33
N THR A 24 23.01 33.37 14.93
CA THR A 24 21.70 32.85 15.36
C THR A 24 20.85 32.42 14.16
N ALA A 25 20.85 33.18 13.07
CA ALA A 25 20.14 32.82 11.84
C ALA A 25 20.68 31.53 11.22
N LEU A 26 22.00 31.33 11.23
CA LEU A 26 22.62 30.11 10.71
C LEU A 26 22.21 28.87 11.51
N VAL A 27 22.18 28.98 12.85
CA VAL A 27 21.69 27.89 13.71
C VAL A 27 20.20 27.64 13.48
N ALA A 28 19.38 28.69 13.41
CA ALA A 28 17.94 28.56 13.14
C ALA A 28 17.67 27.89 11.79
N LEU A 29 18.43 28.25 10.76
CA LEU A 29 18.30 27.68 9.42
C LEU A 29 18.72 26.20 9.40
N GLY A 30 19.76 25.82 10.16
CA GLY A 30 20.14 24.42 10.36
C GLY A 30 19.03 23.59 11.02
N ILE A 31 18.36 24.14 12.04
CA ILE A 31 17.22 23.48 12.71
C ILE A 31 16.05 23.29 11.74
N ILE A 32 15.74 24.31 10.92
CA ILE A 32 14.66 24.22 9.93
C ILE A 32 14.94 23.14 8.89
N ILE A 33 16.18 23.07 8.37
CA ILE A 33 16.56 22.02 7.42
C ILE A 33 16.43 20.65 8.06
N LEU A 34 16.94 20.47 9.29
CA LEU A 34 16.84 19.20 10.00
C LEU A 34 15.38 18.80 10.23
N ALA A 35 14.51 19.75 10.62
CA ALA A 35 13.09 19.51 10.83
C ALA A 35 12.36 19.09 9.54
N ILE A 36 12.70 19.68 8.39
CA ILE A 36 12.13 19.29 7.11
C ILE A 36 12.58 17.87 6.74
N VAL A 37 13.87 17.58 6.91
CA VAL A 37 14.43 16.26 6.59
C VAL A 37 13.82 15.18 7.48
N THR A 38 13.72 15.40 8.79
CA THR A 38 13.11 14.44 9.72
C THR A 38 11.62 14.24 9.43
N ALA A 39 10.88 15.31 9.12
CA ALA A 39 9.48 15.20 8.75
C ALA A 39 9.28 14.38 7.45
N ARG A 40 10.20 14.51 6.48
CA ARG A 40 10.19 13.70 5.26
C ARG A 40 10.51 12.23 5.54
N MET A 41 11.53 11.94 6.33
CA MET A 41 11.87 10.56 6.72
C MET A 41 10.70 9.91 7.46
N GLN A 42 10.13 10.61 8.43
CA GLN A 42 8.99 10.13 9.20
C GLN A 42 7.77 9.83 8.31
N TYR A 43 7.53 10.63 7.28
CA TYR A 43 6.45 10.38 6.33
C TYR A 43 6.67 9.08 5.53
N VAL A 44 7.90 8.87 5.04
CA VAL A 44 8.26 7.66 4.27
C VAL A 44 8.18 6.42 5.16
N ASP A 45 8.76 6.47 6.36
CA ASP A 45 8.72 5.36 7.32
C ASP A 45 7.29 4.96 7.69
N LEU A 46 6.38 5.94 7.88
CA LEU A 46 4.98 5.65 8.14
C LEU A 46 4.31 4.94 6.95
N THR A 47 4.63 5.34 5.72
CA THR A 47 4.06 4.69 4.54
C THR A 47 4.59 3.28 4.34
N ASP A 48 5.88 3.06 4.57
CA ASP A 48 6.50 1.74 4.41
C ASP A 48 6.06 0.79 5.53
N THR A 49 5.98 1.26 6.77
CA THR A 49 5.41 0.47 7.89
C THR A 49 3.98 0.01 7.59
N ARG A 50 3.15 0.88 6.99
CA ARG A 50 1.79 0.50 6.58
C ARG A 50 1.81 -0.55 5.46
N ARG A 51 2.71 -0.39 4.50
CA ARG A 51 2.88 -1.32 3.38
C ARG A 51 3.34 -2.69 3.86
N ASP A 52 4.27 -2.74 4.79
CA ASP A 52 4.77 -3.98 5.40
C ASP A 52 3.69 -4.67 6.23
N GLY A 53 2.91 -3.90 7.00
CA GLY A 53 1.76 -4.43 7.72
C GLY A 53 0.72 -5.07 6.80
N LEU A 54 0.43 -4.44 5.66
CA LEU A 54 -0.46 -5.03 4.64
C LEU A 54 0.16 -6.27 4.00
N LYS A 55 1.46 -6.26 3.71
CA LYS A 55 2.17 -7.41 3.14
C LYS A 55 2.09 -8.63 4.06
N SER A 56 2.39 -8.44 5.35
CA SER A 56 2.31 -9.50 6.36
C SER A 56 0.90 -10.08 6.48
N GLN A 57 -0.15 -9.23 6.46
CA GLN A 57 -1.53 -9.70 6.48
C GLN A 57 -1.88 -10.58 5.28
N ILE A 58 -1.39 -10.23 4.08
CA ILE A 58 -1.65 -11.05 2.89
C ILE A 58 -0.79 -12.32 2.88
N GLU A 59 0.45 -12.28 3.35
CA GLU A 59 1.26 -13.48 3.52
C GLU A 59 0.61 -14.50 4.45
N MET A 60 -0.01 -14.03 5.54
CA MET A 60 -0.82 -14.90 6.42
C MET A 60 -2.04 -15.48 5.69
N ALA A 61 -2.74 -14.68 4.89
CA ALA A 61 -3.87 -15.16 4.09
C ALA A 61 -3.44 -16.20 3.04
N ILE A 62 -2.29 -16.00 2.39
CA ILE A 62 -1.68 -16.94 1.45
C ILE A 62 -1.33 -18.25 2.16
N ALA A 63 -0.73 -18.18 3.35
CA ALA A 63 -0.39 -19.37 4.13
C ALA A 63 -1.63 -20.23 4.43
N VAL A 64 -2.77 -19.60 4.74
CA VAL A 64 -4.05 -20.31 4.93
C VAL A 64 -4.48 -21.01 3.64
N VAL A 65 -4.46 -20.31 2.50
CA VAL A 65 -4.83 -20.89 1.20
C VAL A 65 -3.91 -22.04 0.81
N ASN A 66 -2.60 -21.89 0.99
CA ASN A 66 -1.61 -22.93 0.73
C ASN A 66 -1.85 -24.16 1.61
N GLY A 67 -2.24 -23.98 2.88
CA GLY A 67 -2.59 -25.08 3.75
C GLY A 67 -3.81 -25.88 3.28
N TYR A 68 -4.78 -25.24 2.63
CA TYR A 68 -5.91 -25.95 1.98
C TYR A 68 -5.50 -26.59 0.65
N ALA A 69 -4.64 -25.93 -0.14
CA ALA A 69 -4.11 -26.47 -1.39
C ALA A 69 -3.32 -27.77 -1.15
N GLU A 70 -2.42 -27.77 -0.15
CA GLU A 70 -1.62 -28.94 0.20
C GLU A 70 -2.49 -30.13 0.67
N ARG A 71 -3.61 -29.86 1.37
CA ARG A 71 -4.58 -30.91 1.76
C ARG A 71 -5.32 -31.47 0.55
N ALA A 72 -5.60 -30.64 -0.45
CA ALA A 72 -6.20 -31.08 -1.71
C ALA A 72 -5.21 -31.94 -2.52
N GLU A 73 -3.94 -31.53 -2.62
CA GLU A 73 -2.87 -32.29 -3.27
C GLU A 73 -2.64 -33.66 -2.62
N LYS A 74 -2.74 -33.73 -1.29
CA LYS A 74 -2.67 -34.98 -0.52
C LYS A 74 -3.91 -35.86 -0.66
N GLY A 75 -4.91 -35.46 -1.44
CA GLY A 75 -6.16 -36.18 -1.63
C GLY A 75 -7.07 -36.23 -0.39
N GLN A 76 -6.81 -35.39 0.63
CA GLN A 76 -7.62 -35.34 1.86
C GLN A 76 -8.93 -34.57 1.65
N MET A 77 -9.01 -33.78 0.59
CA MET A 77 -10.20 -33.02 0.20
C MET A 77 -10.21 -32.79 -1.31
N ASP A 78 -11.41 -32.67 -1.86
CA ASP A 78 -11.60 -32.24 -3.25
C ASP A 78 -11.17 -30.76 -3.43
N VAL A 79 -10.67 -30.42 -4.62
CA VAL A 79 -10.13 -29.10 -4.93
C VAL A 79 -11.20 -28.00 -4.80
N ASP A 80 -12.45 -28.28 -5.20
CA ASP A 80 -13.52 -27.30 -5.08
C ASP A 80 -13.97 -27.13 -3.62
N SER A 81 -13.94 -28.22 -2.85
CA SER A 81 -14.18 -28.16 -1.41
C SER A 81 -13.09 -27.37 -0.68
N ALA A 82 -11.83 -27.55 -1.07
CA ALA A 82 -10.69 -26.78 -0.56
C ALA A 82 -10.81 -25.29 -0.87
N LYS A 83 -11.17 -24.94 -2.11
CA LYS A 83 -11.41 -23.55 -2.53
C LYS A 83 -12.54 -22.91 -1.71
N LYS A 84 -13.68 -23.58 -1.55
CA LYS A 84 -14.81 -23.06 -0.76
C LYS A 84 -14.43 -22.87 0.71
N ALA A 85 -13.72 -23.82 1.30
CA ALA A 85 -13.26 -23.72 2.69
C ALA A 85 -12.27 -22.57 2.87
N ALA A 86 -11.32 -22.40 1.94
CA ALA A 86 -10.36 -21.30 1.95
C ALA A 86 -11.08 -19.95 1.84
N LEU A 87 -12.02 -19.79 0.88
CA LEU A 87 -12.80 -18.56 0.72
C LEU A 87 -13.64 -18.24 1.96
N HIS A 88 -14.24 -19.24 2.59
CA HIS A 88 -14.98 -19.07 3.83
C HIS A 88 -14.07 -18.56 4.95
N THR A 89 -12.91 -19.18 5.15
CA THR A 89 -11.93 -18.74 6.16
C THR A 89 -11.44 -17.32 5.88
N LEU A 90 -11.13 -16.98 4.63
CA LEU A 90 -10.73 -15.61 4.27
C LEU A 90 -11.86 -14.59 4.49
N SER A 91 -13.13 -14.99 4.36
CA SER A 91 -14.26 -14.09 4.57
C SER A 91 -14.44 -13.68 6.04
N THR A 92 -13.95 -14.48 6.99
CA THR A 92 -13.99 -14.14 8.42
C THR A 92 -12.79 -13.30 8.86
N MET A 93 -11.72 -13.27 8.06
CA MET A 93 -10.52 -12.47 8.33
C MET A 93 -10.81 -10.99 8.19
N ARG A 94 -10.74 -10.29 9.32
CA ARG A 94 -10.83 -8.83 9.41
C ARG A 94 -9.65 -8.31 10.20
N ALA A 95 -9.01 -7.27 9.70
CA ALA A 95 -7.99 -6.54 10.43
C ALA A 95 -8.53 -5.16 10.84
N ARG A 96 -7.89 -4.57 11.86
CA ARG A 96 -8.22 -3.23 12.39
C ARG A 96 -9.71 -3.02 12.68
N GLY A 97 -10.37 -3.99 13.32
CA GLY A 97 -11.78 -3.87 13.70
C GLY A 97 -12.77 -3.85 12.54
N GLY A 98 -12.40 -4.34 11.35
CA GLY A 98 -13.28 -4.44 10.18
C GLY A 98 -13.06 -3.37 9.11
N VAL A 99 -12.08 -2.49 9.30
CA VAL A 99 -11.68 -1.49 8.28
C VAL A 99 -10.86 -2.15 7.16
N ASP A 100 -9.95 -3.04 7.55
CA ASP A 100 -9.12 -3.79 6.62
C ASP A 100 -9.79 -5.13 6.32
N TYR A 101 -10.11 -5.34 5.05
CA TYR A 101 -10.78 -6.55 4.55
C TYR A 101 -10.01 -7.11 3.37
N ILE A 102 -10.03 -8.42 3.22
CA ILE A 102 -9.42 -9.11 2.09
C ILE A 102 -10.52 -9.40 1.07
N TYR A 103 -10.17 -9.30 -0.21
CA TYR A 103 -11.03 -9.78 -1.30
C TYR A 103 -10.19 -10.67 -2.20
N VAL A 104 -10.85 -11.59 -2.90
CA VAL A 104 -10.21 -12.52 -3.84
C VAL A 104 -10.82 -12.30 -5.22
N THR A 105 -9.97 -12.13 -6.22
CA THR A 105 -10.34 -12.00 -7.63
C THR A 105 -9.60 -13.03 -8.46
N ASP A 106 -10.22 -13.47 -9.55
CA ASP A 106 -9.58 -14.31 -10.54
C ASP A 106 -8.67 -13.49 -11.50
N GLN A 107 -7.92 -14.16 -12.39
CA GLN A 107 -7.08 -13.53 -13.40
C GLN A 107 -7.88 -12.78 -14.46
N ALA A 108 -9.00 -13.35 -14.90
CA ALA A 108 -10.08 -12.54 -15.47
C ALA A 108 -10.67 -11.77 -14.28
N PRO A 109 -10.86 -10.42 -14.34
CA PRO A 109 -11.25 -9.60 -13.20
C PRO A 109 -12.70 -9.87 -12.77
N VAL A 110 -12.96 -11.09 -12.32
CA VAL A 110 -14.19 -11.62 -11.78
C VAL A 110 -13.97 -11.73 -10.28
N MET A 111 -14.91 -11.19 -9.52
CA MET A 111 -14.83 -11.21 -8.07
C MET A 111 -15.21 -12.59 -7.55
N LEU A 112 -14.30 -13.27 -6.85
CA LEU A 112 -14.58 -14.55 -6.23
C LEU A 112 -15.16 -14.37 -4.82
N MET A 113 -14.63 -13.40 -4.06
CA MET A 113 -15.13 -13.09 -2.72
C MET A 113 -14.83 -11.65 -2.33
N HIS A 114 -15.87 -10.92 -1.91
CA HIS A 114 -15.76 -9.60 -1.30
C HIS A 114 -16.60 -9.52 -0.02
N LEU A 115 -15.95 -9.11 1.08
CA LEU A 115 -16.56 -9.10 2.41
C LEU A 115 -17.68 -8.05 2.59
N THR A 116 -17.43 -6.81 2.16
CA THR A 116 -18.38 -5.70 2.34
C THR A 116 -19.47 -5.63 1.26
N ARG A 117 -19.23 -6.23 0.10
CA ARG A 117 -20.11 -6.17 -1.07
C ARG A 117 -20.26 -7.56 -1.69
N PRO A 118 -20.94 -8.50 -1.01
CA PRO A 118 -21.16 -9.83 -1.55
C PRO A 118 -21.95 -9.80 -2.87
N ASP A 119 -22.71 -8.74 -3.14
CA ASP A 119 -23.44 -8.47 -4.39
C ASP A 119 -22.54 -8.30 -5.63
N LEU A 120 -21.21 -8.19 -5.44
CA LEU A 120 -20.23 -8.18 -6.53
C LEU A 120 -19.65 -9.57 -6.83
N ASN A 121 -19.85 -10.56 -5.97
CA ASN A 121 -19.33 -11.91 -6.18
C ASN A 121 -19.92 -12.52 -7.47
N GLY A 122 -19.07 -13.08 -8.32
CA GLY A 122 -19.42 -13.69 -9.61
C GLY A 122 -19.62 -12.71 -10.77
N LYS A 123 -19.46 -11.40 -10.56
CA LYS A 123 -19.58 -10.40 -11.64
C LYS A 123 -18.22 -10.04 -12.24
N PRO A 124 -18.14 -9.79 -13.55
CA PRO A 124 -16.98 -9.18 -14.17
C PRO A 124 -16.86 -7.71 -13.73
N LEU A 125 -15.67 -7.31 -13.36
CA LEU A 125 -15.32 -5.98 -12.86
C LEU A 125 -14.40 -5.21 -13.81
N THR A 126 -14.27 -5.69 -15.06
CA THR A 126 -13.52 -5.04 -16.15
C THR A 126 -13.89 -3.57 -16.31
N ASP A 127 -15.18 -3.26 -16.20
CA ASP A 127 -15.75 -1.95 -16.50
C ASP A 127 -16.08 -1.13 -15.24
N VAL A 128 -15.72 -1.64 -14.05
CA VAL A 128 -15.94 -0.89 -12.81
C VAL A 128 -14.87 0.20 -12.69
N LEU A 129 -15.33 1.43 -12.84
CA LEU A 129 -14.53 2.63 -12.70
C LEU A 129 -14.55 3.14 -11.25
N SER A 130 -13.37 3.58 -10.79
CA SER A 130 -13.25 4.47 -9.64
C SER A 130 -13.99 5.80 -9.92
N PRO A 131 -14.42 6.54 -8.88
CA PRO A 131 -14.74 7.97 -9.02
C PRO A 131 -13.68 8.80 -9.75
N ASP A 132 -12.41 8.36 -9.73
CA ASP A 132 -11.30 8.99 -10.44
C ASP A 132 -11.21 8.59 -11.92
N GLY A 133 -12.17 7.81 -12.45
CA GLY A 133 -12.17 7.29 -13.82
C GLY A 133 -11.15 6.18 -14.07
N LYS A 134 -10.45 5.70 -13.05
CA LYS A 134 -9.47 4.61 -13.16
C LYS A 134 -10.13 3.23 -13.09
N ARG A 135 -9.70 2.32 -13.97
CA ARG A 135 -10.04 0.90 -13.90
C ARG A 135 -9.20 0.22 -12.82
N ILE A 136 -9.78 0.07 -11.64
CA ILE A 136 -9.04 -0.39 -10.45
C ILE A 136 -8.73 -1.89 -10.52
N PHE A 137 -9.71 -2.72 -10.90
CA PHE A 137 -9.54 -4.18 -10.90
C PHE A 137 -8.53 -4.70 -11.93
N PRO A 138 -8.49 -4.20 -13.18
CA PRO A 138 -7.42 -4.56 -14.11
C PRO A 138 -6.02 -4.14 -13.64
N ALA A 139 -5.91 -2.96 -12.99
CA ALA A 139 -4.65 -2.50 -12.42
C ALA A 139 -4.18 -3.42 -11.27
N PHE A 140 -5.11 -3.91 -10.45
CA PHE A 140 -4.84 -4.91 -9.42
C PHE A 140 -4.39 -6.25 -10.00
N VAL A 141 -5.05 -6.77 -11.04
CA VAL A 141 -4.63 -8.01 -11.71
C VAL A 141 -3.23 -7.86 -12.30
N THR A 142 -2.93 -6.72 -12.93
CA THR A 142 -1.61 -6.44 -13.50
C THR A 142 -0.53 -6.39 -12.41
N ALA A 143 -0.81 -5.70 -11.29
CA ALA A 143 0.11 -5.62 -10.16
C ALA A 143 0.31 -6.99 -9.48
N ALA A 144 -0.74 -7.80 -9.40
CA ALA A 144 -0.68 -9.16 -8.92
C ALA A 144 0.23 -10.03 -9.82
N GLN A 145 0.02 -10.00 -11.14
CA GLN A 145 0.85 -10.72 -12.10
C GLN A 145 2.32 -10.32 -12.06
N ALA A 146 2.63 -9.07 -11.71
CA ALA A 146 3.99 -8.58 -11.54
C ALA A 146 4.71 -9.07 -10.26
N GLY A 147 4.07 -9.91 -9.43
CA GLY A 147 4.62 -10.40 -8.17
C GLY A 147 4.07 -9.72 -6.92
N GLY A 148 2.96 -8.98 -7.06
CA GLY A 148 2.33 -8.23 -5.99
C GLY A 148 2.66 -6.73 -6.06
N GLY A 149 1.69 -5.90 -5.67
CA GLY A 149 1.87 -4.45 -5.74
C GLY A 149 0.82 -3.67 -4.96
N TYR A 150 1.14 -2.39 -4.75
CA TYR A 150 0.26 -1.43 -4.10
C TYR A 150 -0.42 -0.60 -5.18
N VAL A 151 -1.75 -0.62 -5.21
CA VAL A 151 -2.52 0.28 -6.07
C VAL A 151 -3.20 1.30 -5.19
N ASP A 152 -2.87 2.56 -5.44
CA ASP A 152 -3.54 3.69 -4.80
C ASP A 152 -4.81 4.03 -5.58
N TRP A 153 -5.94 3.95 -4.89
CA TRP A 153 -7.24 4.29 -5.47
C TRP A 153 -8.12 5.00 -4.45
N CYS A 154 -9.09 5.74 -4.95
CA CYS A 154 -10.03 6.50 -4.14
C CYS A 154 -11.40 5.82 -4.19
N LEU A 155 -11.97 5.49 -3.04
CA LEU A 155 -13.40 5.20 -2.93
C LEU A 155 -14.11 6.51 -2.56
N ARG A 156 -15.29 6.72 -3.12
CA ARG A 156 -16.07 7.96 -2.96
C ARG A 156 -16.10 8.40 -1.48
N PRO A 157 -15.66 9.63 -1.16
CA PRO A 157 -15.70 10.11 0.22
C PRO A 157 -17.15 10.24 0.67
N VAL A 158 -17.42 9.75 1.87
CA VAL A 158 -18.66 10.08 2.59
C VAL A 158 -18.49 11.55 2.99
N LEU A 159 -19.31 12.44 2.42
CA LEU A 159 -19.37 13.90 2.66
C LEU A 159 -18.28 14.73 1.96
N GLY A 160 -18.53 15.14 0.71
CA GLY A 160 -18.08 16.42 0.11
C GLY A 160 -16.58 16.79 0.08
N ALA A 161 -15.69 15.99 0.67
CA ALA A 161 -14.26 16.21 0.67
C ALA A 161 -13.71 15.83 -0.70
N ALA A 162 -12.86 16.70 -1.26
CA ALA A 162 -12.08 16.34 -2.46
C ALA A 162 -11.33 15.02 -2.20
N CYS A 163 -11.19 14.21 -3.26
CA CYS A 163 -10.50 12.92 -3.22
C CYS A 163 -9.04 13.09 -2.75
N THR A 164 -8.83 13.00 -1.43
CA THR A 164 -7.53 13.28 -0.80
C THR A 164 -7.00 12.06 -0.04
N THR A 165 -7.86 11.07 0.23
CA THR A 165 -7.48 9.87 0.98
C THR A 165 -7.00 8.78 0.04
N ARG A 166 -5.69 8.76 -0.27
CA ARG A 166 -5.05 7.60 -0.91
C ARG A 166 -5.25 6.39 0.00
N THR A 167 -6.19 5.53 -0.34
CA THR A 167 -6.34 4.24 0.32
C THR A 167 -5.41 3.29 -0.41
N CYS A 168 -4.19 3.15 0.09
CA CYS A 168 -3.27 2.12 -0.38
C CYS A 168 -3.88 0.76 -0.03
N ARG A 169 -4.29 -0.01 -1.02
CA ARG A 169 -4.67 -1.40 -0.80
C ARG A 169 -3.67 -2.30 -1.53
N PHE A 170 -3.02 -3.18 -0.77
CA PHE A 170 -2.10 -4.16 -1.32
C PHE A 170 -2.91 -5.36 -1.83
N LEU A 171 -2.58 -5.84 -3.02
CA LEU A 171 -3.03 -7.14 -3.51
C LEU A 171 -1.77 -7.95 -3.81
N SER A 172 -1.47 -8.95 -2.99
CA SER A 172 -0.45 -9.93 -3.32
C SER A 172 -1.11 -11.09 -4.06
N ALA A 173 -0.50 -11.49 -5.17
CA ALA A 173 -1.00 -12.55 -6.02
C ALA A 173 -0.84 -13.92 -5.38
N VAL A 174 -1.96 -14.57 -5.09
CA VAL A 174 -2.02 -15.99 -4.74
C VAL A 174 -2.12 -16.81 -6.03
N HIS A 175 -1.09 -16.78 -6.89
CA HIS A 175 -1.21 -17.50 -8.17
C HIS A 175 0.02 -18.27 -8.65
N SER A 176 1.10 -18.40 -7.87
CA SER A 176 2.18 -19.29 -8.30
C SER A 176 1.96 -20.77 -7.93
N HIS A 177 0.95 -21.13 -7.14
CA HIS A 177 0.79 -22.52 -6.66
C HIS A 177 -0.55 -23.20 -6.96
N LEU A 178 -1.61 -22.47 -7.36
CA LEU A 178 -2.93 -23.10 -7.60
C LEU A 178 -3.17 -23.51 -9.06
N THR A 179 -2.36 -23.05 -10.01
CA THR A 179 -2.49 -23.39 -11.45
C THR A 179 -1.60 -24.56 -11.88
N THR A 180 -0.61 -24.94 -11.07
CA THR A 180 0.27 -26.11 -11.33
C THR A 180 -0.34 -27.45 -10.92
N ALA A 181 -1.51 -27.46 -10.27
CA ALA A 181 -2.24 -28.69 -9.95
C ALA A 181 -3.22 -29.13 -11.05
N THR A 182 -3.25 -28.44 -12.20
CA THR A 182 -4.08 -28.76 -13.36
C THR A 182 -3.27 -28.97 -14.64
N ALA A 183 -2.18 -29.75 -14.54
CA ALA A 183 -1.49 -30.32 -15.70
C ALA A 183 -1.12 -31.78 -15.43
#